data_AF-A0AAW0DGB0-F1
#
_entry.id   AF-A0AAW0DGB0-F1
#
_cell.length_a   1.000
_cell.length_b   1.000
_cell.length_c   1.000
_cell.angle_alpha   90.00
_cell.angle_beta   90.00
_cell.angle_gamma   90.00
#
_symmetry.space_group_name_H-M   'P 1'
#
loop_
_entity.id
_entity.type
_entity.pdbx_description
1 polymer ?
#
loop_
_entity_poly.entity_id
_entity_poly.type
_entity_poly.pdbx_seq_one_letter_code
_entity_poly.pdbx_strand_id
1 'polypeptide(L)'
;WLRMRWCSEFAGERMNGLLQQVKTNKKNDDMPLTMLRQMARRCRLETKLRDEQANGSQIGQLSSILQPDTAAETKAAMPLSESKVAEILTAAKDLNEDDYELLLDYQISKGQPWLDWRHLPHPIGLLILPPCALRPTEFKMKDHVFSRRNSTWGNSNLQFKDPETGLLCTGFIDEIWQMPMEGHLQTFIVIHKHKHLPNALLGKTPYPIFPLFQATVVDTAEYNTFCIIEPHHILTHLTVYRRPKGTYGINREILVICLALNRGKLTI
;
A
#
# COMPACT_ATOMS: atom_id res chain seq x y z
N TRP A 1 -16.74 17.51 9.78
CA TRP A 1 -16.20 16.26 10.35
C TRP A 1 -17.14 15.06 10.17
N LEU A 2 -17.64 14.83 8.94
CA LEU A 2 -18.54 13.71 8.60
C LEU A 2 -17.83 12.51 7.95
N ARG A 3 -16.51 12.58 7.74
CA ARG A 3 -15.73 11.56 6.99
C ARG A 3 -15.19 10.39 7.81
N MET A 4 -15.25 10.41 9.14
CA MET A 4 -14.70 9.34 9.99
C MET A 4 -15.62 8.12 10.19
N ARG A 5 -16.85 8.12 9.67
CA ARG A 5 -17.80 7.01 9.91
C ARG A 5 -17.58 5.79 9.01
N TRP A 6 -16.85 5.94 7.91
CA TRP A 6 -16.64 4.87 6.93
C TRP A 6 -15.28 4.15 7.05
N CYS A 7 -14.35 4.64 7.88
CA CYS A 7 -13.01 4.07 8.02
C CYS A 7 -12.82 3.17 9.26
N SER A 8 -13.81 3.02 10.13
CA SER A 8 -13.73 2.02 11.21
C SER A 8 -14.13 0.67 10.62
N GLU A 9 -13.24 -0.32 10.66
CA GLU A 9 -13.45 -1.61 9.99
C GLU A 9 -13.98 -2.72 10.93
N PHE A 10 -13.93 -2.55 12.26
CA PHE A 10 -14.60 -3.47 13.20
C PHE A 10 -16.07 -3.10 13.41
N ALA A 11 -16.98 -4.07 13.34
CA ALA A 11 -18.40 -3.83 13.61
C ALA A 11 -18.63 -3.20 14.99
N GLY A 12 -17.87 -3.66 16.00
CA GLY A 12 -17.91 -3.11 17.35
C GLY A 12 -17.40 -1.66 17.45
N GLU A 13 -16.31 -1.31 16.76
CA GLU A 13 -15.79 0.06 16.77
C GLU A 13 -16.62 1.03 15.93
N ARG A 14 -17.19 0.58 14.80
CA ARG A 14 -18.18 1.36 14.05
C ARG A 14 -19.37 1.65 14.92
N MET A 15 -19.87 0.62 15.60
CA MET A 15 -20.98 0.75 16.53
C MET A 15 -20.60 1.74 17.65
N ASN A 16 -19.43 1.61 18.27
CA ASN A 16 -18.94 2.53 19.29
C ASN A 16 -18.84 3.98 18.78
N GLY A 17 -18.24 4.21 17.60
CA GLY A 17 -18.14 5.56 17.02
C GLY A 17 -19.49 6.16 16.62
N LEU A 18 -20.43 5.33 16.16
CA LEU A 18 -21.81 5.75 15.86
C LEU A 18 -22.56 6.14 17.14
N LEU A 19 -22.37 5.37 18.19
CA LEU A 19 -23.05 5.53 19.48
C LEU A 19 -22.44 6.67 20.30
N GLN A 20 -21.13 6.91 20.18
CA GLN A 20 -20.43 8.03 20.83
C GLN A 20 -20.94 9.40 20.37
N GLN A 21 -21.53 9.48 19.17
CA GLN A 21 -22.13 10.71 18.65
C GLN A 21 -23.61 10.89 19.02
N VAL A 22 -24.23 9.90 19.65
CA VAL A 22 -25.60 10.00 20.15
C VAL A 22 -25.57 10.76 21.47
N LYS A 23 -26.07 12.00 21.48
CA LYS A 23 -26.22 12.78 22.72
C LYS A 23 -27.23 12.09 23.63
N THR A 24 -26.75 11.50 24.72
CA THR A 24 -27.59 10.89 25.76
C THR A 24 -28.04 11.90 26.83
N ASN A 25 -27.74 13.19 26.66
CA ASN A 25 -28.08 14.27 27.59
C ASN A 25 -27.77 13.93 29.08
N LYS A 26 -26.64 13.23 29.31
CA LYS A 26 -26.17 12.77 30.64
C LYS A 26 -27.14 11.82 31.38
N LYS A 27 -28.14 11.25 30.72
CA LYS A 27 -29.03 10.23 31.28
C LYS A 27 -28.48 8.84 30.94
N ASN A 28 -27.59 8.34 31.80
CA ASN A 28 -26.92 7.05 31.58
C ASN A 28 -27.90 5.87 31.63
N ASP A 29 -28.96 5.97 32.43
CA ASP A 29 -29.95 4.89 32.58
C ASP A 29 -30.81 4.70 31.30
N ASP A 30 -31.03 5.78 30.54
CA ASP A 30 -31.78 5.75 29.26
C ASP A 30 -30.89 5.46 28.04
N MET A 31 -29.60 5.24 28.25
CA MET A 31 -28.61 5.06 27.19
C MET A 31 -28.98 3.88 26.27
N PRO A 32 -29.28 2.66 26.77
CA PRO A 32 -29.57 1.52 25.89
C PRO A 32 -30.82 1.75 25.02
N LEU A 33 -31.87 2.34 25.59
CA LEU A 33 -33.12 2.63 24.89
C LEU A 33 -32.93 3.70 23.80
N THR A 34 -32.13 4.73 24.10
CA THR A 34 -31.84 5.82 23.16
C THR A 34 -31.03 5.29 21.97
N MET A 35 -30.03 4.46 22.24
CA MET A 35 -29.21 3.82 21.21
C MET A 35 -30.05 2.91 20.31
N LEU A 36 -30.93 2.09 20.91
CA LEU A 36 -31.82 1.20 20.17
C LEU A 36 -32.81 1.96 19.28
N ARG A 37 -33.38 3.08 19.76
CA ARG A 37 -34.25 3.94 18.95
C ARG A 37 -33.51 4.56 17.76
N GLN A 38 -32.28 5.01 17.95
CA GLN A 38 -31.47 5.58 16.87
C GLN A 38 -31.10 4.53 15.82
N MET A 39 -30.70 3.33 16.26
CA MET A 39 -30.42 2.22 15.36
C MET A 39 -31.67 1.80 14.58
N ALA A 40 -32.81 1.64 15.25
CA ALA A 40 -34.07 1.30 14.59
C ALA A 40 -34.56 2.38 13.60
N ARG A 41 -34.30 3.67 13.88
CA ARG A 41 -34.60 4.76 12.95
C ARG A 41 -33.68 4.72 11.73
N ARG A 42 -32.40 4.44 11.95
CA ARG A 42 -31.41 4.33 10.88
C ARG A 42 -31.67 3.13 9.98
N CYS A 43 -31.90 1.94 10.53
CA CYS A 43 -32.23 0.75 9.75
C CYS A 43 -33.46 1.01 8.87
N ARG A 44 -34.52 1.63 9.42
CA ARG A 44 -35.71 2.02 8.63
C ARG A 44 -35.38 2.96 7.46
N LEU A 45 -34.45 3.89 7.66
CA LEU A 45 -34.02 4.80 6.60
C LEU A 45 -33.18 4.07 5.55
N GLU A 46 -32.26 3.20 5.97
CA GLU A 46 -31.44 2.38 5.06
C GLU A 46 -32.30 1.41 4.24
N THR A 47 -33.33 0.79 4.83
CA THR A 47 -34.28 -0.06 4.10
C THR A 47 -35.05 0.75 3.06
N LYS A 48 -35.59 1.93 3.44
CA LYS A 48 -36.27 2.81 2.48
C LYS A 48 -35.35 3.26 1.34
N LEU A 49 -34.09 3.58 1.64
CA LEU A 49 -33.11 3.95 0.60
C LEU A 49 -32.88 2.79 -0.39
N ARG A 50 -32.77 1.56 0.09
CA ARG A 50 -32.58 0.38 -0.77
C ARG A 50 -33.83 0.05 -1.61
N ASP A 51 -35.01 0.13 -1.01
CA ASP A 51 -36.27 -0.13 -1.70
C ASP A 51 -36.55 0.94 -2.78
N GLU A 52 -36.16 2.19 -2.53
CA GLU A 52 -36.35 3.29 -3.48
C GLU A 52 -35.25 3.40 -4.56
N GLN A 53 -34.03 2.90 -4.29
CA GLN A 53 -32.99 2.71 -5.31
C GLN A 53 -33.46 1.74 -6.40
N ALA A 54 -34.14 0.66 -6.02
CA ALA A 54 -34.71 -0.31 -6.97
C ALA A 54 -35.85 0.28 -7.83
N ASN A 55 -36.56 1.29 -7.32
CA ASN A 55 -37.72 1.91 -7.96
C ASN A 55 -37.41 3.21 -8.72
N GLY A 56 -36.13 3.61 -8.82
CA GLY A 56 -35.70 4.76 -9.63
C GLY A 56 -36.21 6.13 -9.15
N SER A 57 -36.52 6.30 -7.86
CA SER A 57 -37.06 7.56 -7.32
C SER A 57 -35.99 8.68 -7.23
N GLN A 58 -36.42 9.93 -7.00
CA GLN A 58 -35.51 11.06 -6.72
C GLN A 58 -34.58 10.81 -5.51
N ILE A 59 -35.02 9.98 -4.56
CA ILE A 59 -34.20 9.55 -3.42
C ILE A 59 -33.12 8.55 -3.87
N GLY A 60 -33.39 7.74 -4.89
CA GLY A 60 -32.39 6.93 -5.59
C GLY A 60 -31.27 7.78 -6.21
N GLN A 61 -31.61 8.88 -6.87
CA GLN A 61 -30.62 9.83 -7.41
C GLN A 61 -29.85 10.56 -6.30
N LEU A 62 -30.50 10.93 -5.20
CA LEU A 62 -29.82 11.54 -4.06
C LEU A 62 -28.88 10.53 -3.38
N SER A 63 -29.26 9.26 -3.36
CA SER A 63 -28.46 8.17 -2.78
C SER A 63 -27.20 7.88 -3.57
N SER A 64 -27.24 7.93 -4.91
CA SER A 64 -26.05 7.75 -5.77
C SER A 64 -25.08 8.93 -5.67
N ILE A 65 -25.58 10.14 -5.37
CA ILE A 65 -24.75 11.31 -5.08
C ILE A 65 -24.08 11.19 -3.70
N LEU A 66 -24.81 10.70 -2.69
CA LEU A 66 -24.31 10.58 -1.32
C LEU A 66 -23.41 9.35 -1.12
N GLN A 67 -23.61 8.31 -1.93
CA GLN A 67 -22.82 7.08 -1.96
C GLN A 67 -22.40 6.83 -3.42
N PRO A 68 -21.39 7.57 -3.92
CA PRO A 68 -20.85 7.24 -5.23
C PRO A 68 -20.30 5.82 -5.17
N ASP A 69 -20.74 4.97 -6.09
CA ASP A 69 -20.24 3.61 -6.22
C ASP A 69 -18.71 3.66 -6.37
N THR A 70 -18.00 3.15 -5.36
CA THR A 70 -16.54 3.00 -5.33
C THR A 70 -16.00 2.05 -6.42
N ALA A 71 -16.87 1.57 -7.33
CA ALA A 71 -16.49 0.77 -8.48
C ALA A 71 -15.90 1.61 -9.65
N ALA A 72 -15.99 2.94 -9.60
CA ALA A 72 -15.53 3.84 -10.67
C ALA A 72 -14.12 4.44 -10.47
N GLU A 73 -13.25 3.79 -9.68
CA GLU A 73 -11.83 4.20 -9.55
C GLU A 73 -10.84 3.39 -10.40
N THR A 74 -11.31 2.65 -11.41
CA THR A 74 -10.48 2.37 -12.60
C THR A 74 -10.51 3.58 -13.52
N LYS A 75 -9.87 4.68 -13.08
CA LYS A 75 -9.44 5.70 -14.04
C LYS A 75 -8.44 5.03 -14.97
N ALA A 76 -8.88 4.64 -16.15
CA ALA A 76 -7.99 4.34 -17.27
C ALA A 76 -6.98 5.49 -17.35
N ALA A 77 -5.69 5.18 -17.17
CA ALA A 77 -4.64 6.18 -17.17
C ALA A 77 -4.75 6.97 -18.48
N MET A 78 -5.03 8.26 -18.40
CA MET A 78 -5.01 9.09 -19.60
C MET A 78 -3.61 9.02 -20.21
N PRO A 79 -3.46 8.80 -21.52
CA PRO A 79 -2.17 8.84 -22.18
C PRO A 79 -1.54 10.23 -21.94
N LEU A 80 -0.26 10.24 -21.56
CA LEU A 80 0.52 11.45 -21.34
C LEU A 80 0.64 12.20 -22.67
N SER A 81 0.41 13.52 -22.63
CA SER A 81 0.79 14.39 -23.73
C SER A 81 2.30 14.38 -23.92
N GLU A 82 2.77 14.39 -25.17
CA GLU A 82 4.19 14.43 -25.55
C GLU A 82 4.95 15.58 -24.86
N SER A 83 4.29 16.72 -24.66
CA SER A 83 4.84 17.86 -23.90
C SER A 83 5.23 17.50 -22.47
N LYS A 84 4.36 16.75 -21.77
CA LYS A 84 4.63 16.28 -20.40
C LYS A 84 5.72 15.22 -20.36
N VAL A 85 5.81 14.38 -21.39
CA VAL A 85 6.89 13.38 -21.49
C VAL A 85 8.23 14.09 -21.62
N ALA A 86 8.34 15.13 -22.46
CA ALA A 86 9.55 15.91 -22.58
C ALA A 86 9.93 16.61 -21.27
N GLU A 87 8.97 17.25 -20.57
CA GLU A 87 9.21 17.84 -19.25
C GLU A 87 9.75 16.81 -18.24
N ILE A 88 9.14 15.63 -18.18
CA ILE A 88 9.57 14.54 -17.30
C ILE A 88 10.98 14.08 -17.64
N LEU A 89 11.30 13.89 -18.92
CA LEU A 89 12.64 13.48 -19.36
C LEU A 89 13.70 14.54 -19.07
N THR A 90 13.38 15.84 -19.14
CA THR A 90 14.33 16.90 -18.76
C THR A 90 14.62 16.96 -17.26
N ALA A 91 13.67 16.56 -16.42
CA ALA A 91 13.83 16.51 -14.97
C ALA A 91 14.37 15.15 -14.47
N ALA A 92 14.37 14.13 -15.33
CA ALA A 92 14.85 12.80 -15.02
C ALA A 92 16.38 12.79 -14.84
N LYS A 93 16.86 11.89 -13.99
CA LYS A 93 18.28 11.63 -13.80
C LYS A 93 18.62 10.28 -14.37
N ASP A 94 19.85 10.13 -14.84
CA ASP A 94 20.36 8.86 -15.31
C ASP A 94 20.34 7.82 -14.19
N LEU A 95 19.92 6.61 -14.54
CA LEU A 95 20.03 5.44 -13.69
C LEU A 95 21.49 4.97 -13.67
N ASN A 96 21.92 4.42 -12.53
CA ASN A 96 23.20 3.74 -12.49
C ASN A 96 23.12 2.47 -13.35
N GLU A 97 24.26 1.94 -13.77
CA GLU A 97 24.32 0.75 -14.63
C GLU A 97 23.66 -0.46 -13.94
N ASP A 98 23.99 -0.71 -12.67
CA ASP A 98 23.38 -1.78 -11.87
C ASP A 98 21.85 -1.61 -11.73
N ASP A 99 21.38 -0.37 -11.49
CA ASP A 99 19.95 -0.06 -11.33
C ASP A 99 19.17 -0.28 -12.63
N TYR A 100 19.80 0.08 -13.75
CA TYR A 100 19.23 -0.06 -15.08
C TYR A 100 19.14 -1.53 -15.49
N GLU A 101 20.19 -2.33 -15.27
CA GLU A 101 20.19 -3.78 -15.52
C GLU A 101 19.11 -4.47 -14.68
N LEU A 102 18.99 -4.13 -13.39
CA LEU A 102 17.93 -4.66 -12.53
C LEU A 102 16.52 -4.37 -13.09
N LEU A 103 16.29 -3.16 -13.61
CA LEU A 103 15.01 -2.79 -14.19
C LEU A 103 14.74 -3.50 -15.51
N LEU A 104 15.77 -3.66 -16.35
CA LEU A 104 15.67 -4.40 -17.60
C LEU A 104 15.33 -5.87 -17.33
N ASP A 105 16.05 -6.52 -16.42
CA ASP A 105 15.79 -7.90 -16.00
C ASP A 105 14.36 -8.06 -15.45
N TYR A 106 13.90 -7.11 -14.64
CA TYR A 106 12.53 -7.08 -14.15
C TYR A 106 11.51 -7.04 -15.29
N GLN A 107 11.72 -6.20 -16.30
CA GLN A 107 10.81 -6.09 -17.44
C GLN A 107 10.82 -7.34 -18.33
N ILE A 108 11.99 -7.93 -18.54
CA ILE A 108 12.14 -9.19 -19.27
C ILE A 108 11.42 -10.31 -18.52
N SER A 109 11.51 -10.36 -17.18
CA SER A 109 10.82 -11.37 -16.36
C SER A 109 9.29 -11.31 -16.47
N LYS A 110 8.72 -10.14 -16.78
CA LYS A 110 7.30 -9.95 -17.07
C LYS A 110 6.89 -10.44 -18.46
N GLY A 111 7.84 -10.84 -19.30
CA GLY A 111 7.61 -11.21 -20.68
C GLY A 111 7.42 -10.01 -21.62
N GLN A 112 7.80 -8.80 -21.19
CA GLN A 112 7.78 -7.63 -22.07
C GLN A 112 9.09 -7.53 -22.85
N PRO A 113 9.04 -7.28 -24.18
CA PRO A 113 10.22 -7.28 -25.05
C PRO A 113 10.98 -5.94 -24.97
N TRP A 114 11.39 -5.53 -23.77
CA TRP A 114 12.21 -4.34 -23.59
C TRP A 114 13.65 -4.64 -23.99
N LEU A 115 14.22 -3.76 -24.81
CA LEU A 115 15.61 -3.80 -25.20
C LEU A 115 16.43 -2.77 -24.44
N ASP A 116 17.71 -3.10 -24.28
CA ASP A 116 18.70 -2.15 -23.83
C ASP A 116 18.88 -1.02 -24.87
N TRP A 117 18.86 0.23 -24.41
CA TRP A 117 19.15 1.42 -25.21
C TRP A 117 20.55 1.40 -25.84
N ARG A 118 21.48 0.64 -25.27
CA ARG A 118 22.87 0.55 -25.77
C ARG A 118 23.03 -0.40 -26.95
N HIS A 119 22.13 -1.37 -27.11
CA HIS A 119 22.25 -2.41 -28.15
C HIS A 119 21.72 -1.90 -29.49
N LEU A 120 22.62 -1.26 -30.24
CA LEU A 120 22.40 -0.80 -31.61
C LEU A 120 22.87 -1.86 -32.62
N PRO A 121 22.17 -2.06 -33.76
CA PRO A 121 20.97 -1.35 -34.22
C PRO A 121 19.67 -1.90 -33.61
N HIS A 122 18.75 -1.00 -33.27
CA HIS A 122 17.44 -1.39 -32.75
C HIS A 122 16.52 -1.89 -33.88
N PRO A 123 15.90 -3.07 -33.75
CA PRO A 123 14.88 -3.54 -34.68
C PRO A 123 13.64 -2.64 -34.65
N ILE A 124 12.99 -2.48 -35.80
CA ILE A 124 11.78 -1.64 -35.94
C ILE A 124 10.64 -2.25 -35.13
N GLY A 125 10.01 -1.46 -34.26
CA GLY A 125 8.82 -1.86 -33.49
C GLY A 125 9.10 -2.47 -32.12
N LEU A 126 10.35 -2.46 -31.64
CA LEU A 126 10.68 -2.89 -30.29
C LEU A 126 10.72 -1.72 -29.30
N LEU A 127 10.40 -2.02 -28.05
CA LEU A 127 10.36 -1.07 -26.94
C LEU A 127 11.76 -0.92 -26.35
N ILE A 128 12.24 0.32 -26.26
CA ILE A 128 13.57 0.63 -25.70
C ILE A 128 13.35 1.23 -24.33
N LEU A 129 14.02 0.67 -23.33
CA LEU A 129 13.92 1.16 -21.96
C LEU A 129 14.70 2.48 -21.83
N PRO A 130 14.08 3.57 -21.37
CA PRO A 130 14.79 4.83 -21.20
C PRO A 130 15.84 4.73 -20.08
N PRO A 131 17.05 5.30 -20.25
CA PRO A 131 18.11 5.27 -19.23
C PRO A 131 17.85 6.22 -18.06
N CYS A 132 16.84 7.08 -18.15
CA CYS A 132 16.58 8.14 -17.18
C CYS A 132 15.27 7.89 -16.43
N ALA A 133 15.26 8.18 -15.14
CA ALA A 133 14.05 8.13 -14.32
C ALA A 133 13.94 9.36 -13.39
N LEU A 134 12.70 9.78 -13.12
CA LEU A 134 12.43 10.67 -12.00
C LEU A 134 12.61 9.91 -10.70
N ARG A 135 13.23 10.55 -9.70
CA ARG A 135 13.47 9.97 -8.37
C ARG A 135 12.71 10.71 -7.27
N PRO A 136 11.37 10.59 -7.22
CA PRO A 136 10.59 11.26 -6.19
C PRO A 136 10.97 10.77 -4.79
N THR A 137 10.88 11.67 -3.80
CA THR A 137 11.07 11.32 -2.37
C THR A 137 9.92 10.48 -1.84
N GLU A 138 8.72 10.75 -2.36
CA GLU A 138 7.46 10.18 -1.88
C GLU A 138 6.54 9.90 -3.07
N PHE A 139 5.73 8.85 -2.98
CA PHE A 139 4.63 8.61 -3.88
C PHE A 139 3.34 8.41 -3.09
N LYS A 140 2.23 8.87 -3.66
CA LYS A 140 0.91 8.69 -3.07
C LYS A 140 0.16 7.61 -3.84
N MET A 141 -0.34 6.63 -3.11
CA MET A 141 -1.23 5.62 -3.67
C MET A 141 -2.46 5.51 -2.78
N LYS A 142 -3.63 5.77 -3.38
CA LYS A 142 -4.91 5.91 -2.66
C LYS A 142 -4.77 7.01 -1.59
N ASP A 143 -5.00 6.67 -0.33
CA ASP A 143 -4.88 7.58 0.83
C ASP A 143 -3.56 7.44 1.59
N HIS A 144 -2.60 6.68 1.04
CA HIS A 144 -1.33 6.38 1.71
C HIS A 144 -0.16 7.08 1.01
N VAL A 145 0.74 7.62 1.82
CA VAL A 145 2.00 8.22 1.37
C VAL A 145 3.12 7.27 1.70
N PHE A 146 3.80 6.82 0.66
CA PHE A 146 4.99 5.98 0.75
C PHE A 146 6.20 6.85 0.49
N SER A 147 7.24 6.66 1.27
CA SER A 147 8.47 7.46 1.16
C SER A 147 9.70 6.59 1.16
N ARG A 148 10.80 7.10 0.63
CA ARG A 148 12.10 6.45 0.77
C ARG A 148 12.51 6.35 2.24
N ARG A 149 13.30 5.32 2.57
CA ARG A 149 13.88 5.09 3.91
C ARG A 149 14.60 6.32 4.45
N ASN A 150 15.32 7.03 3.58
CA ASN A 150 16.09 8.24 3.94
C ASN A 150 15.20 9.47 4.22
N SER A 151 13.96 9.48 3.74
CA SER A 151 13.01 10.58 3.97
C SER A 151 12.18 10.34 5.21
N THR A 152 11.48 9.19 5.29
CA THR A 152 10.68 8.84 6.46
C THR A 152 10.74 7.34 6.73
N TRP A 153 11.34 6.97 7.86
CA TRP A 153 11.49 5.57 8.27
C TRP A 153 10.15 4.82 8.43
N GLY A 154 9.13 5.47 8.99
CA GLY A 154 7.82 4.83 9.21
C GLY A 154 7.10 4.48 7.91
N ASN A 155 7.13 5.40 6.94
CA ASN A 155 6.38 5.27 5.69
C ASN A 155 7.14 4.50 4.60
N SER A 156 8.40 4.12 4.85
CA SER A 156 9.19 3.31 3.92
C SER A 156 8.96 1.82 4.09
N ASN A 157 8.46 1.36 5.24
CA ASN A 157 8.29 -0.06 5.53
C ASN A 157 6.97 -0.59 5.00
N LEU A 158 7.01 -1.70 4.26
CA LEU A 158 5.84 -2.24 3.60
C LEU A 158 5.89 -3.76 3.43
N GLN A 159 4.70 -4.34 3.29
CA GLN A 159 4.48 -5.72 2.89
C GLN A 159 4.01 -5.75 1.46
N PHE A 160 4.58 -6.64 0.66
CA PHE A 160 4.33 -6.74 -0.76
C PHE A 160 4.35 -8.19 -1.22
N LYS A 161 3.81 -8.42 -2.40
CA LYS A 161 3.93 -9.69 -3.11
C LYS A 161 5.11 -9.61 -4.05
N ASP A 162 6.07 -10.50 -3.89
CA ASP A 162 7.25 -10.59 -4.75
C ASP A 162 6.81 -11.02 -6.16
N PRO A 163 7.12 -10.26 -7.22
CA PRO A 163 6.64 -10.56 -8.56
C PRO A 163 7.24 -11.84 -9.15
N GLU A 164 8.48 -12.17 -8.79
CA GLU A 164 9.18 -13.37 -9.29
C GLU A 164 8.68 -14.65 -8.61
N THR A 165 8.59 -14.63 -7.28
CA THR A 165 8.25 -15.83 -6.48
C THR A 165 6.76 -15.93 -6.14
N GLY A 166 6.02 -14.83 -6.26
CA GLY A 166 4.62 -14.72 -5.82
C GLY A 166 4.44 -14.74 -4.31
N LEU A 167 5.52 -14.80 -3.52
CA LEU A 167 5.48 -14.92 -2.07
C LEU A 167 5.28 -13.56 -1.39
N LEU A 168 4.73 -13.60 -0.18
CA LEU A 168 4.60 -12.41 0.66
C LEU A 168 5.94 -12.09 1.30
N CYS A 169 6.47 -10.92 0.97
CA CYS A 169 7.71 -10.40 1.51
C CYS A 169 7.48 -9.10 2.28
N THR A 170 8.46 -8.76 3.11
CA THR A 170 8.51 -7.47 3.80
C THR A 170 9.82 -6.78 3.48
N GLY A 171 9.82 -5.47 3.45
CA GLY A 171 11.03 -4.69 3.16
C GLY A 171 10.81 -3.20 3.39
N PHE A 172 11.83 -2.44 3.04
CA PHE A 172 11.74 -0.98 3.01
C PHE A 172 12.03 -0.44 1.62
N ILE A 173 11.39 0.68 1.28
CA ILE A 173 11.62 1.42 0.05
C ILE A 173 12.99 2.11 0.13
N ASP A 174 13.88 1.73 -0.78
CA ASP A 174 15.17 2.39 -0.93
C ASP A 174 15.05 3.53 -1.94
N GLU A 175 14.62 3.19 -3.16
CA GLU A 175 14.37 4.15 -4.25
C GLU A 175 12.98 4.02 -4.84
N ILE A 176 12.48 5.13 -5.40
CA ILE A 176 11.25 5.20 -6.17
C ILE A 176 11.64 5.79 -7.51
N TRP A 177 11.25 5.14 -8.59
CA TRP A 177 11.51 5.57 -9.95
C TRP A 177 10.20 5.81 -10.68
N GLN A 178 10.10 6.92 -11.40
CA GLN A 178 8.98 7.21 -12.28
C GLN A 178 9.50 7.51 -13.68
N MET A 179 9.01 6.77 -14.66
CA MET A 179 9.43 6.92 -16.04
C MET A 179 8.24 6.79 -17.01
N PRO A 180 8.26 7.56 -18.11
CA PRO A 180 7.25 7.43 -19.15
C PRO A 180 7.52 6.15 -19.96
N MET A 181 6.60 5.20 -19.92
CA MET A 181 6.63 3.96 -20.70
C MET A 181 5.32 3.83 -21.46
N GLU A 182 5.41 3.62 -22.78
CA GLU A 182 4.24 3.45 -23.67
C GLU A 182 3.18 4.57 -23.56
N GLY A 183 3.59 5.80 -23.26
CA GLY A 183 2.68 6.94 -23.08
C GLY A 183 2.02 7.01 -21.70
N HIS A 184 2.44 6.20 -20.72
CA HIS A 184 1.97 6.25 -19.33
C HIS A 184 3.13 6.47 -18.36
N LEU A 185 2.85 7.11 -17.22
CA LEU A 185 3.85 7.27 -16.16
C LEU A 185 3.85 6.01 -15.31
N GLN A 186 4.84 5.14 -15.51
CA GLN A 186 4.99 3.94 -14.71
C GLN A 186 5.86 4.25 -13.49
N THR A 187 5.45 3.73 -12.34
CA THR A 187 6.19 3.87 -11.08
C THR A 187 6.79 2.51 -10.72
N PHE A 188 8.10 2.47 -10.55
CA PHE A 188 8.85 1.34 -10.02
C PHE A 188 9.36 1.69 -8.63
N ILE A 189 9.42 0.69 -7.78
CA ILE A 189 9.82 0.85 -6.38
C ILE A 189 10.90 -0.19 -6.11
N VAL A 190 12.09 0.29 -5.77
CA VAL A 190 13.20 -0.56 -5.35
C VAL A 190 13.04 -0.84 -3.87
N ILE A 191 12.91 -2.12 -3.56
CA ILE A 191 12.74 -2.58 -2.19
C ILE A 191 13.95 -3.39 -1.77
N HIS A 192 14.44 -3.03 -0.59
CA HIS A 192 15.37 -3.84 0.17
C HIS A 192 14.59 -4.87 0.99
N LYS A 193 14.73 -6.16 0.67
CA LYS A 193 14.02 -7.25 1.37
C LYS A 193 14.54 -7.39 2.80
N HIS A 194 13.63 -7.51 3.78
CA HIS A 194 14.01 -7.86 5.14
C HIS A 194 14.46 -9.32 5.21
N LYS A 195 15.54 -9.57 5.95
CA LYS A 195 16.03 -10.93 6.18
C LYS A 195 15.43 -11.54 7.43
N HIS A 196 14.85 -12.73 7.28
CA HIS A 196 14.39 -13.51 8.42
C HIS A 196 15.54 -13.85 9.38
N LEU A 197 15.25 -13.70 10.67
CA LEU A 197 16.17 -14.09 11.72
C LEU A 197 16.34 -15.63 11.72
N PRO A 198 17.56 -16.17 11.90
CA PRO A 198 17.76 -17.62 11.98
C PRO A 198 16.94 -18.26 13.10
N ASN A 199 16.40 -19.46 12.87
CA ASN A 199 15.50 -20.15 13.81
C ASN A 199 16.07 -20.29 15.22
N ALA A 200 17.38 -20.50 15.36
CA ALA A 200 18.07 -20.59 16.65
C ALA A 200 17.96 -19.29 17.49
N LEU A 201 17.92 -18.13 16.84
CA LEU A 201 17.73 -16.84 17.51
C LEU A 201 16.26 -16.46 17.62
N LEU A 202 15.44 -16.84 16.64
CA LEU A 202 14.00 -16.64 16.69
C LEU A 202 13.39 -17.31 17.92
N GLY A 203 13.88 -18.51 18.30
CA GLY A 203 13.45 -19.23 19.51
C GLY A 203 13.75 -18.51 20.83
N LYS A 204 14.65 -17.52 20.84
CA LYS A 204 14.88 -16.66 22.02
C LYS A 204 13.83 -15.56 22.17
N THR A 205 13.11 -15.25 21.10
CA THR A 205 12.10 -14.20 21.09
C THR A 205 10.75 -14.73 21.60
N PRO A 206 9.88 -13.89 22.18
CA PRO A 206 8.59 -14.33 22.69
C PRO A 206 7.55 -14.57 21.58
N TYR A 207 7.77 -14.03 20.37
CA TYR A 207 6.76 -13.98 19.32
C TYR A 207 6.34 -15.35 18.74
N PRO A 208 7.22 -16.36 18.61
CA PRO A 208 6.80 -17.70 18.20
C PRO A 208 5.79 -18.35 19.15
N ILE A 209 5.83 -18.01 20.44
CA ILE A 209 4.92 -18.54 21.47
C ILE A 209 3.56 -17.84 21.41
N PHE A 210 3.51 -16.60 20.91
CA PHE A 210 2.30 -15.78 20.87
C PHE A 210 1.94 -15.37 19.43
N PRO A 211 1.40 -16.31 18.62
CA PRO A 211 1.06 -16.04 17.22
C PRO A 211 -0.01 -14.94 17.05
N LEU A 212 -0.82 -14.71 18.08
CA LEU A 212 -1.86 -13.67 18.09
C LEU A 212 -1.29 -12.24 17.98
N PHE A 213 -0.01 -12.02 18.32
CA PHE A 213 0.61 -10.70 18.13
C PHE A 213 0.89 -10.38 16.66
N GLN A 214 0.84 -11.37 15.77
CA GLN A 214 1.13 -11.22 14.34
C GLN A 214 2.42 -10.44 14.09
N ALA A 215 3.44 -10.71 14.92
CA ALA A 215 4.72 -10.02 14.87
C ALA A 215 5.82 -10.98 14.41
N THR A 216 6.68 -10.50 13.52
CA THR A 216 7.84 -11.23 13.04
C THR A 216 9.11 -10.45 13.37
N VAL A 217 10.19 -11.17 13.63
CA VAL A 217 11.49 -10.55 13.94
C VAL A 217 12.41 -10.78 12.76
N VAL A 218 12.98 -9.69 12.26
CA VAL A 218 13.93 -9.68 11.17
C VAL A 218 15.26 -9.07 11.61
N ASP A 219 16.31 -9.41 10.89
CA ASP A 219 17.63 -8.83 11.11
C ASP A 219 17.68 -7.40 10.55
N THR A 220 18.40 -6.50 11.23
CA THR A 220 18.71 -5.15 10.72
C THR A 220 19.88 -5.13 9.75
N ALA A 221 20.68 -6.20 9.70
CA ALA A 221 21.87 -6.22 8.86
C ALA A 221 21.51 -6.00 7.38
N GLU A 222 22.22 -5.07 6.74
CA GLU A 222 22.02 -4.73 5.34
C GLU A 222 22.60 -5.86 4.48
N TYR A 223 21.73 -6.53 3.74
CA TYR A 223 22.09 -7.54 2.73
C TYR A 223 21.69 -7.02 1.36
N ASN A 224 22.51 -7.21 0.33
CA ASN A 224 22.22 -6.73 -1.03
C ASN A 224 21.15 -7.58 -1.75
N THR A 225 19.98 -7.76 -1.12
CA THR A 225 18.82 -8.40 -1.71
C THR A 225 17.79 -7.33 -2.05
N PHE A 226 17.96 -6.75 -3.24
CA PHE A 226 17.03 -5.80 -3.83
C PHE A 226 15.98 -6.53 -4.66
N CYS A 227 14.82 -5.92 -4.81
CA CYS A 227 13.82 -6.33 -5.78
C CYS A 227 13.07 -5.10 -6.28
N ILE A 228 12.64 -5.17 -7.53
CA ILE A 228 11.81 -4.14 -8.13
C ILE A 228 10.36 -4.60 -8.04
N ILE A 229 9.51 -3.70 -7.56
CA ILE A 229 8.07 -3.90 -7.57
C ILE A 229 7.36 -2.70 -8.18
N GLU A 230 6.05 -2.82 -8.29
CA GLU A 230 5.16 -1.78 -8.77
C GLU A 230 4.08 -1.52 -7.73
N PRO A 231 3.38 -0.36 -7.79
CA PRO A 231 2.37 0.00 -6.81
C PRO A 231 1.33 -1.09 -6.52
N HIS A 232 0.92 -1.85 -7.54
CA HIS A 232 -0.09 -2.90 -7.39
C HIS A 232 0.41 -4.14 -6.63
N HIS A 233 1.73 -4.33 -6.50
CA HIS A 233 2.32 -5.40 -5.69
C HIS A 233 2.33 -5.08 -4.18
N ILE A 234 2.13 -3.81 -3.81
CA ILE A 234 2.12 -3.38 -2.41
C ILE A 234 0.78 -3.75 -1.78
N LEU A 235 0.84 -4.44 -0.64
CA LEU A 235 -0.33 -4.80 0.12
C LEU A 235 -0.62 -3.75 1.19
N THR A 236 0.33 -3.50 2.08
CA THR A 236 0.13 -2.62 3.24
C THR A 236 1.43 -1.99 3.75
N HIS A 237 1.29 -0.89 4.49
CA HIS A 237 2.37 -0.36 5.32
C HIS A 237 2.63 -1.26 6.53
N LEU A 238 3.89 -1.32 6.95
CA LEU A 238 4.30 -2.05 8.13
C LEU A 238 4.76 -1.08 9.22
N THR A 239 4.29 -1.34 10.43
CA THR A 239 4.88 -0.73 11.62
C THR A 239 6.06 -1.57 12.08
N VAL A 240 7.22 -0.93 12.12
CA VAL A 240 8.48 -1.57 12.46
C VAL A 240 9.08 -0.91 13.70
N TYR A 241 9.51 -1.73 14.65
CA TYR A 241 10.12 -1.29 15.89
C TYR A 241 11.56 -1.81 16.00
N ARG A 242 12.52 -0.89 16.09
CA ARG A 242 13.94 -1.24 16.24
C ARG A 242 14.26 -1.61 17.68
N ARG A 243 14.95 -2.72 17.88
CA ARG A 243 15.42 -3.17 19.19
C ARG A 243 16.96 -3.13 19.23
N PRO A 244 17.54 -2.60 20.32
CA PRO A 244 18.98 -2.56 20.48
C PRO A 244 19.56 -3.96 20.68
N LYS A 245 20.88 -4.07 20.47
CA LYS A 245 21.65 -5.28 20.78
C LYS A 245 21.44 -5.71 22.24
N GLY A 246 21.36 -7.01 22.48
CA GLY A 246 21.13 -7.60 23.80
C GLY A 246 19.65 -7.87 24.11
N THR A 247 18.71 -7.32 23.33
CA THR A 247 17.27 -7.64 23.49
C THR A 247 17.05 -9.14 23.28
N TYR A 248 16.32 -9.79 24.19
CA TYR A 248 16.09 -11.24 24.18
C TYR A 248 17.37 -12.11 24.17
N GLY A 249 18.52 -11.58 24.62
CA GLY A 249 19.79 -12.30 24.58
C GLY A 249 20.33 -12.49 23.15
N ILE A 250 19.99 -11.57 22.25
CA ILE A 250 20.45 -11.53 20.86
C ILE A 250 21.46 -10.39 20.70
N ASN A 251 22.73 -10.72 20.43
CA ASN A 251 23.83 -9.75 20.31
C ASN A 251 23.87 -9.03 18.95
N ARG A 252 22.72 -8.73 18.37
CA ARG A 252 22.57 -7.93 17.14
C ARG A 252 21.31 -7.08 17.24
N GLU A 253 21.27 -6.02 16.46
CA GLU A 253 20.05 -5.24 16.37
C GLU A 253 19.03 -6.02 15.56
N ILE A 254 17.77 -5.89 15.94
CA ILE A 254 16.67 -6.61 15.31
C ILE A 254 15.52 -5.63 15.08
N LEU A 255 14.74 -5.88 14.04
CA LEU A 255 13.50 -5.19 13.79
C LEU A 255 12.34 -6.13 14.14
N VAL A 256 11.41 -5.62 14.94
CA VAL A 256 10.13 -6.28 15.17
C VAL A 256 9.13 -5.66 14.22
N ILE A 257 8.63 -6.47 13.29
CA ILE A 257 7.62 -6.09 12.32
C ILE A 257 6.27 -6.53 12.84
N CYS A 258 5.31 -5.63 12.92
CA CYS A 258 3.92 -5.98 13.19
C CYS A 258 3.17 -6.13 11.87
N LEU A 259 2.73 -7.36 11.58
CA LEU A 259 1.93 -7.73 10.41
C LEU A 259 0.43 -7.56 10.65
N ALA A 260 0.01 -7.15 11.85
CA ALA A 260 -1.42 -6.96 12.17
C ALA A 260 -2.12 -5.91 11.32
N LEU A 261 -1.35 -5.05 10.64
CA LEU A 261 -1.88 -4.09 9.69
C LEU A 261 -2.26 -4.73 8.34
N ASN A 262 -1.81 -5.95 8.08
CA ASN A 262 -2.29 -6.73 6.95
C ASN A 262 -3.67 -7.30 7.26
N ARG A 263 -4.69 -6.56 6.87
CA ARG A 263 -6.11 -6.87 7.12
C ARG A 263 -6.67 -7.97 6.22
N GLY A 264 -5.82 -8.79 5.61
CA GLY A 264 -6.25 -9.89 4.74
C GLY A 264 -7.05 -9.41 3.54
N LYS A 265 -6.75 -8.21 3.00
CA LYS A 265 -7.25 -7.83 1.69
C LYS A 265 -6.60 -8.75 0.66
N LEU A 266 -7.22 -9.92 0.47
CA LEU A 266 -7.19 -10.63 -0.79
C LEU A 266 -7.44 -9.57 -1.86
N THR A 267 -6.39 -9.23 -2.61
CA THR A 267 -6.55 -8.70 -3.95
C THR A 267 -7.53 -9.63 -4.66
N ILE A 268 -8.74 -9.12 -4.91
CA ILE A 268 -9.69 -9.69 -5.85
C ILE A 268 -9.05 -9.61 -7.23
#